data_AF-A0A8T5AYD7-F1
#
_entry.id   AF-A0A8T5AYD7-F1
#
_cell.length_a   1.000
_cell.length_b   1.000
_cell.length_c   1.000
_cell.angle_alpha   90.00
_cell.angle_beta   90.00
_cell.angle_gamma   90.00
#
_symmetry.space_group_name_H-M   'P 1'
#
loop_
_entity.id
_entity.type
_entity.pdbx_description
1 polymer ?
#
loop_
_entity_poly.entity_id
_entity_poly.type
_entity_poly.pdbx_seq_one_letter_code
_entity_poly.pdbx_strand_id
1 'polypeptide(L)'
;MPLKDECKLCGRVLPISYLKRCQRCGKTFCLDCMVPDVATSDAGRPLCLHCARKTVSPRTKNKYEALTRYLRFRATFTDTVRLSFAQIDGIIGDNLPLGAYRSTEWWKNTPDTAHAKAWLDAGWKVVEVNLKEAYVVFQRIRTRQVAKPEREKKKADQQQRNPFTPPPARVFTKRKPSKTKIAKLYARLKNIEKARAAQPKLRGSFKPKPAHEKRLLKPKSE
;
A
#
# COMPACT_ATOMS: atom_id res chain seq x y z
N MET A 1 -13.05 18.39 19.09
CA MET A 1 -11.61 18.65 19.29
C MET A 1 -10.87 18.34 18.00
N PRO A 2 -10.04 19.24 17.45
CA PRO A 2 -9.24 18.92 16.28
C PRO A 2 -8.28 17.78 16.65
N LEU A 3 -8.36 16.68 15.92
CA LEU A 3 -7.41 15.59 16.06
C LEU A 3 -6.02 16.12 15.68
N LYS A 4 -5.07 15.96 16.59
CA LYS A 4 -3.67 16.40 16.44
C LYS A 4 -2.80 15.17 16.45
N ASP A 5 -1.83 15.14 15.55
CA ASP A 5 -0.83 14.09 15.45
C ASP A 5 0.57 14.73 15.41
N GLU A 6 1.59 13.93 15.71
CA GLU A 6 2.98 14.38 15.71
C GLU A 6 3.68 14.08 14.37
N CYS A 7 4.51 15.02 13.91
CA CYS A 7 5.41 14.78 12.80
C CYS A 7 6.60 13.92 13.26
N LYS A 8 6.82 12.77 12.62
CA LYS A 8 7.91 11.85 12.99
C LYS A 8 9.33 12.33 12.61
N LEU A 9 9.47 13.48 11.95
CA LEU A 9 10.77 14.10 11.62
C LEU A 9 11.10 15.26 12.55
N CYS A 10 10.22 16.25 12.65
CA CYS A 10 10.46 17.47 13.44
C CYS A 10 9.86 17.42 14.86
N GLY A 11 9.04 16.42 15.19
CA GLY A 11 8.42 16.28 16.51
C GLY A 11 7.28 17.28 16.81
N ARG A 12 6.94 18.17 15.87
CA ARG A 12 5.85 19.15 16.07
C ARG A 12 4.49 18.46 16.08
N VAL A 13 3.64 18.85 17.03
CA VAL A 13 2.23 18.43 17.12
C VAL A 13 1.38 19.36 16.28
N LEU A 14 0.77 18.84 15.22
CA LEU A 14 0.05 19.61 14.21
C LEU A 14 -1.35 19.01 13.96
N PRO A 15 -2.31 19.80 13.45
CA PRO A 15 -3.59 19.25 13.02
C PRO A 15 -3.40 18.27 11.85
N ILE A 16 -4.22 17.23 11.79
CA ILE A 16 -4.13 16.18 10.76
C ILE A 16 -4.19 16.75 9.32
N SER A 17 -4.85 17.88 9.11
CA SER A 17 -4.91 18.54 7.79
C SER A 17 -3.53 18.92 7.23
N TYR A 18 -2.56 19.24 8.11
CA TYR A 18 -1.20 19.63 7.74
C TYR A 18 -0.24 18.43 7.66
N LEU A 19 -0.71 17.23 7.98
CA LEU A 19 0.09 16.02 7.96
C LEU A 19 -0.24 15.17 6.73
N LYS A 20 0.79 14.65 6.08
CA LYS A 20 0.66 13.73 4.94
C LYS A 20 1.46 12.47 5.20
N ARG A 21 1.03 11.36 4.58
CA ARG A 21 1.71 10.06 4.69
C ARG A 21 2.78 9.94 3.62
N CYS A 22 3.97 9.51 4.01
CA CYS A 22 5.03 9.18 3.08
C CYS A 22 4.74 7.86 2.36
N GLN A 23 4.87 7.84 1.03
CA GLN A 23 4.64 6.64 0.21
C GLN A 23 5.63 5.49 0.49
N ARG A 24 6.85 5.81 0.96
CA ARG A 24 7.90 4.80 1.22
C ARG A 24 7.83 4.18 2.61
N CYS A 25 7.63 4.98 3.64
CA CYS A 25 7.69 4.52 5.03
C CYS A 25 6.33 4.49 5.74
N GLY A 26 5.26 5.00 5.13
CA GLY A 26 3.91 4.99 5.68
C GLY A 26 3.65 5.92 6.88
N LYS A 27 4.70 6.55 7.43
CA LYS A 27 4.61 7.48 8.56
C LYS A 27 4.06 8.85 8.14
N THR A 28 3.50 9.58 9.09
CA THR A 28 2.96 10.93 8.94
C THR A 28 4.02 12.00 9.20
N PHE A 29 4.07 13.01 8.33
CA PHE A 29 4.99 14.14 8.42
C PHE A 29 4.28 15.44 8.03
N CYS A 30 4.81 16.58 8.47
CA CYS A 30 4.31 17.89 8.07
C CYS A 30 4.73 18.21 6.62
N LEU A 31 4.02 19.14 5.99
CA LEU A 31 4.30 19.56 4.60
C LEU A 31 5.75 20.02 4.42
N ASP A 32 6.30 20.77 5.37
CA ASP A 32 7.70 21.25 5.32
C ASP A 32 8.74 20.12 5.40
N CYS A 33 8.39 18.98 6.01
CA CYS A 33 9.25 17.80 6.12
C CYS A 33 9.04 16.81 4.97
N MET A 34 8.29 17.20 3.94
CA MET A 34 7.98 16.39 2.77
C MET A 34 8.40 17.09 1.49
N VAL A 35 8.79 16.29 0.52
CA VAL A 35 9.23 16.73 -0.80
C VAL A 35 8.48 15.89 -1.83
N PRO A 36 8.09 16.43 -2.99
CA PRO A 36 7.61 15.62 -4.11
C PRO A 36 8.66 14.56 -4.50
N ASP A 37 8.24 13.53 -5.23
CA ASP A 37 9.18 12.48 -5.63
C ASP A 37 10.31 13.06 -6.48
N VAL A 38 11.55 12.96 -6.01
CA VAL A 38 12.74 13.56 -6.66
C VAL A 38 12.97 12.96 -8.05
N ALA A 39 12.57 11.70 -8.27
CA ALA A 39 12.77 11.03 -9.55
C ALA A 39 11.76 11.44 -10.63
N THR A 40 10.53 11.76 -10.23
CA THR A 40 9.40 11.94 -11.14
C THR A 40 8.82 13.36 -11.10
N SER A 41 9.17 14.16 -10.08
CA SER A 41 8.58 15.46 -9.74
C SER A 41 7.06 15.45 -9.47
N ASP A 42 6.45 14.27 -9.37
CA ASP A 42 5.02 14.10 -9.14
C ASP A 42 4.63 14.55 -7.73
N ALA A 43 3.79 15.58 -7.64
CA ALA A 43 3.20 16.05 -6.38
C ALA A 43 2.26 15.01 -5.73
N GLY A 44 1.79 14.02 -6.49
CA GLY A 44 0.90 12.96 -6.01
C GLY A 44 1.57 11.90 -5.13
N ARG A 45 2.91 11.83 -5.11
CA ARG A 45 3.67 10.83 -4.34
C ARG A 45 4.72 11.47 -3.45
N PRO A 46 4.31 12.21 -2.41
CA PRO A 46 5.26 12.92 -1.59
C PRO A 46 6.03 11.95 -0.68
N LEU A 47 7.32 12.21 -0.56
CA LEU A 47 8.27 11.46 0.26
C LEU A 47 8.71 12.34 1.44
N CYS A 48 8.96 11.72 2.60
CA CYS A 48 9.60 12.45 3.69
C CYS A 48 11.08 12.69 3.39
N LEU A 49 11.67 13.74 3.98
CA LEU A 49 13.08 14.10 3.76
C LEU A 49 14.06 12.95 3.99
N HIS A 50 13.79 12.06 4.95
CA HIS A 50 14.63 10.87 5.18
C HIS A 50 14.55 9.85 4.03
N CYS A 51 13.34 9.60 3.53
CA CYS A 51 13.12 8.71 2.39
C CYS A 51 13.64 9.31 1.08
N ALA A 52 13.53 10.63 0.92
CA ALA A 52 14.07 11.39 -0.19
C ALA A 52 15.61 11.37 -0.19
N ARG A 53 16.25 11.54 0.98
CA ARG A 53 17.72 11.41 1.12
C ARG A 53 18.20 10.04 0.64
N LYS A 54 17.47 8.96 0.95
CA LYS A 54 17.84 7.60 0.55
C LYS A 54 17.71 7.35 -0.96
N THR A 55 16.88 8.11 -1.66
CA THR A 55 16.80 8.09 -3.15
C THR A 55 18.03 8.74 -3.78
N VAL A 56 18.40 9.95 -3.35
CA VAL A 56 19.51 10.70 -3.96
C VAL A 56 20.88 10.20 -3.52
N SER A 57 21.01 9.74 -2.27
CA SER A 57 22.25 9.19 -1.72
C SER A 57 21.95 7.84 -1.06
N PRO A 58 21.88 6.75 -1.85
CA PRO A 58 21.73 5.42 -1.29
C PRO A 58 22.96 5.08 -0.45
N ARG A 59 22.74 4.56 0.76
CA ARG A 59 23.84 4.02 1.57
C ARG A 59 24.50 2.88 0.80
N THR A 60 25.81 2.96 0.65
CA THR A 60 26.63 1.86 0.14
C THR A 60 26.55 0.71 1.12
N LYS A 61 26.12 -0.48 0.66
CA LYS A 61 26.13 -1.71 1.46
C LYS A 61 27.55 -2.30 1.53
N ASN A 62 28.29 -2.17 0.44
CA ASN A 62 29.63 -2.73 0.27
C ASN A 62 30.60 -1.64 -0.20
N LYS A 63 31.87 -1.72 0.22
CA LYS A 63 32.94 -0.82 -0.22
C LYS A 63 33.01 -0.69 -1.75
N TYR A 64 32.89 -1.81 -2.45
CA TYR A 64 33.03 -1.88 -3.92
C TYR A 64 31.73 -1.61 -4.70
N GLU A 65 30.64 -1.16 -4.05
CA GLU A 65 29.36 -0.94 -4.73
C GLU A 65 29.42 0.19 -5.79
N ALA A 66 30.24 1.21 -5.55
CA ALA A 66 30.45 2.28 -6.51
C ALA A 66 31.09 1.76 -7.80
N LEU A 67 32.05 0.82 -7.69
CA LEU A 67 32.66 0.13 -8.82
C LEU A 67 31.62 -0.70 -9.58
N THR A 68 30.74 -1.42 -8.88
CA THR A 68 29.62 -2.16 -9.49
C THR A 68 28.72 -1.24 -10.31
N ARG A 69 28.32 -0.08 -9.75
CA ARG A 69 27.47 0.90 -10.44
C ARG A 69 28.17 1.48 -11.67
N TYR A 70 29.45 1.81 -11.55
CA TYR A 70 30.26 2.31 -12.65
C TYR A 70 30.33 1.31 -13.81
N LEU A 71 30.64 0.04 -13.52
CA LEU A 71 30.73 -1.01 -14.53
C LEU A 71 29.37 -1.30 -15.17
N ARG A 72 28.27 -1.27 -14.40
CA ARG A 72 26.91 -1.39 -14.96
C ARG A 72 26.57 -0.25 -15.91
N PHE A 73 26.95 0.98 -15.58
CA PHE A 73 26.77 2.12 -16.47
C PHE A 73 27.63 1.99 -17.74
N ARG A 74 28.88 1.52 -17.62
CA ARG A 74 29.74 1.28 -18.79
C ARG A 74 29.22 0.16 -19.71
N ALA A 75 28.51 -0.82 -19.15
CA ALA A 75 27.99 -1.97 -19.90
C ALA A 75 26.96 -1.60 -20.97
N THR A 76 26.39 -0.39 -20.93
CA THR A 76 25.49 0.09 -21.98
C THR A 76 26.23 0.56 -23.22
N PHE A 77 27.53 0.89 -23.12
CA PHE A 77 28.30 1.51 -24.20
C PHE A 77 29.46 0.65 -24.69
N THR A 78 30.11 -0.11 -23.81
CA THR A 78 31.32 -0.86 -24.14
C THR A 78 31.29 -2.28 -23.60
N ASP A 79 31.93 -3.20 -24.33
CA ASP A 79 32.10 -4.59 -23.91
C ASP A 79 33.44 -4.85 -23.20
N THR A 80 34.40 -3.94 -23.34
CA THR A 80 35.71 -4.00 -22.69
C THR A 80 36.03 -2.64 -22.07
N VAL A 81 36.57 -2.62 -20.86
CA VAL A 81 36.97 -1.40 -20.16
C VAL A 81 38.34 -1.64 -19.52
N ARG A 82 39.31 -0.78 -19.85
CA ARG A 82 40.60 -0.72 -19.16
C ARG A 82 40.52 0.36 -18.08
N LEU A 83 40.82 -0.01 -16.84
CA LEU A 83 40.88 0.90 -15.69
C LEU A 83 42.25 0.81 -15.03
N SER A 84 42.84 1.95 -14.66
CA SER A 84 44.02 1.96 -13.79
C SER A 84 43.63 1.79 -12.32
N PHE A 85 44.56 1.36 -11.47
CA PHE A 85 44.32 1.23 -10.03
C PHE A 85 43.91 2.57 -9.40
N ALA A 86 44.54 3.67 -9.81
CA ALA A 86 44.17 5.03 -9.37
C ALA A 86 42.73 5.42 -9.78
N GLN A 87 42.29 5.01 -10.98
CA GLN A 87 40.90 5.23 -11.40
C GLN A 87 39.93 4.41 -10.55
N ILE A 88 40.30 3.17 -10.23
CA ILE A 88 39.47 2.29 -9.38
C ILE A 88 39.36 2.87 -7.96
N ASP A 89 40.46 3.36 -7.39
CA ASP A 89 40.48 4.04 -6.08
C ASP A 89 39.56 5.28 -6.09
N GLY A 90 39.64 6.09 -7.14
CA GLY A 90 38.76 7.25 -7.33
C GLY A 90 37.29 6.89 -7.49
N ILE A 91 36.97 5.76 -8.14
CA ILE A 91 35.58 5.28 -8.29
C ILE A 91 35.03 4.76 -6.98
N ILE A 92 35.84 4.01 -6.21
CA ILE A 92 35.44 3.48 -4.89
C ILE A 92 35.32 4.61 -3.87
N GLY A 93 36.14 5.65 -3.99
CA GLY A 93 36.27 6.72 -3.00
C GLY A 93 37.19 6.34 -1.83
N ASP A 94 37.87 5.20 -1.92
CA ASP A 94 38.82 4.68 -0.94
C ASP A 94 39.97 4.00 -1.68
N ASN A 95 41.14 3.92 -1.04
CA ASN A 95 42.27 3.18 -1.56
C ASN A 95 42.02 1.66 -1.57
N LEU A 96 42.45 1.01 -2.65
CA LEU A 96 42.56 -0.44 -2.77
C LEU A 96 43.54 -0.99 -1.73
N PRO A 97 43.27 -2.19 -1.19
CA PRO A 97 44.18 -2.81 -0.24
C PRO A 97 45.51 -3.18 -0.90
N LEU A 98 46.60 -3.21 -0.12
CA LEU A 98 47.94 -3.60 -0.58
C LEU A 98 47.96 -4.95 -1.34
N GLY A 99 47.05 -5.87 -1.01
CA GLY A 99 46.90 -7.15 -1.71
C GLY A 99 46.57 -7.00 -3.20
N ALA A 100 45.80 -5.98 -3.58
CA ALA A 100 45.44 -5.70 -4.98
C ALA A 100 46.65 -5.27 -5.82
N TYR A 101 47.62 -4.60 -5.18
CA TYR A 101 48.86 -4.13 -5.80
C TYR A 101 49.93 -5.22 -5.87
N ARG A 102 49.95 -6.16 -4.91
CA ARG A 102 51.00 -7.17 -4.77
C ARG A 102 50.71 -8.48 -5.51
N SER A 103 49.44 -8.86 -5.66
CA SER A 103 49.08 -10.17 -6.20
C SER A 103 48.00 -10.07 -7.26
N THR A 104 48.24 -10.73 -8.39
CA THR A 104 47.22 -10.96 -9.43
C THR A 104 46.09 -11.86 -8.91
N GLU A 105 46.33 -12.64 -7.86
CA GLU A 105 45.31 -13.51 -7.27
C GLU A 105 44.16 -12.74 -6.64
N TRP A 106 44.42 -11.52 -6.17
CA TRP A 106 43.38 -10.63 -5.64
C TRP A 106 42.33 -10.27 -6.71
N TRP A 107 42.73 -10.28 -7.99
CA TRP A 107 41.87 -10.00 -9.13
C TRP A 107 41.21 -11.25 -9.73
N LYS A 108 41.32 -12.42 -9.06
CA LYS A 108 40.64 -13.65 -9.49
C LYS A 108 39.13 -13.46 -9.49
N ASN A 109 38.46 -14.08 -10.46
CA ASN A 109 37.01 -14.04 -10.61
C ASN A 109 36.31 -15.06 -9.68
N THR A 110 36.57 -14.98 -8.37
CA THR A 110 35.95 -15.87 -7.37
C THR A 110 34.76 -15.19 -6.70
N PRO A 111 33.55 -15.75 -6.75
CA PRO A 111 32.37 -15.11 -6.18
C PRO A 111 32.35 -15.12 -4.65
N ASP A 112 33.37 -15.62 -3.95
CA ASP A 112 33.40 -15.66 -2.48
C ASP A 112 33.85 -14.33 -1.87
N THR A 113 34.71 -13.58 -2.57
CA THR A 113 35.29 -12.35 -2.06
C THR A 113 34.44 -11.12 -2.40
N ALA A 114 34.41 -10.14 -1.49
CA ALA A 114 33.58 -8.94 -1.65
C ALA A 114 33.99 -8.07 -2.85
N HIS A 115 35.28 -8.05 -3.21
CA HIS A 115 35.78 -7.32 -4.38
C HIS A 115 35.34 -8.00 -5.68
N ALA A 116 35.52 -9.32 -5.79
CA ALA A 116 35.19 -10.02 -7.03
C ALA A 116 33.70 -10.12 -7.29
N LYS A 117 32.88 -10.26 -6.23
CA LYS A 117 31.42 -10.09 -6.32
C LYS A 117 31.05 -8.76 -6.99
N ALA A 118 31.79 -7.68 -6.76
CA ALA A 118 31.43 -6.35 -7.24
C ALA A 118 31.41 -6.24 -8.78
N TRP A 119 32.40 -6.81 -9.48
CA TRP A 119 32.42 -6.83 -10.94
C TRP A 119 31.59 -7.98 -11.52
N LEU A 120 31.57 -9.14 -10.85
CA LEU A 120 30.73 -10.28 -11.27
C LEU A 120 29.23 -9.94 -11.22
N ASP A 121 28.75 -9.28 -10.15
CA ASP A 121 27.37 -8.81 -10.01
C ASP A 121 27.02 -7.69 -11.01
N ALA A 122 28.03 -7.02 -11.56
CA ALA A 122 27.88 -6.07 -12.66
C ALA A 122 27.83 -6.76 -14.03
N GLY A 123 28.10 -8.07 -14.11
CA GLY A 123 28.20 -8.81 -15.36
C GLY A 123 29.54 -8.66 -16.07
N TRP A 124 30.61 -8.39 -15.33
CA TRP A 124 31.97 -8.24 -15.85
C TRP A 124 32.90 -9.29 -15.24
N LYS A 125 33.94 -9.65 -15.99
CA LYS A 125 35.05 -10.48 -15.53
C LYS A 125 36.36 -9.74 -15.77
N VAL A 126 37.34 -9.98 -14.91
CA VAL A 126 38.71 -9.55 -15.16
C VAL A 126 39.34 -10.50 -16.17
N VAL A 127 39.98 -9.97 -17.20
CA VAL A 127 40.68 -10.76 -18.25
C VAL A 127 42.18 -10.60 -18.12
N GLU A 128 42.66 -9.37 -17.93
CA GLU A 128 44.07 -9.04 -17.86
C GLU A 128 44.32 -8.12 -16.67
N VAL A 129 45.43 -8.36 -15.99
CA VAL A 129 45.91 -7.54 -14.87
C VAL A 129 47.39 -7.33 -15.07
N ASN A 130 47.82 -6.08 -15.13
CA ASN A 130 49.21 -5.70 -15.18
C ASN A 130 49.56 -4.92 -13.93
N LEU A 131 50.38 -5.52 -13.05
CA LEU A 131 50.82 -4.90 -11.81
C LEU A 131 51.90 -3.84 -12.02
N LYS A 132 52.70 -3.94 -13.09
CA LYS A 132 53.78 -2.99 -13.39
C LYS A 132 53.24 -1.65 -13.84
N GLU A 133 52.26 -1.69 -14.75
CA GLU A 133 51.57 -0.50 -15.27
C GLU A 133 50.30 -0.17 -14.48
N ALA A 134 49.99 -0.94 -13.43
CA ALA A 134 48.87 -0.72 -12.52
C ALA A 134 47.50 -0.59 -13.24
N TYR A 135 47.18 -1.49 -14.18
CA TYR A 135 45.89 -1.51 -14.86
C TYR A 135 45.23 -2.90 -14.87
N VAL A 136 43.89 -2.87 -15.03
CA VAL A 136 43.02 -4.03 -15.16
C VAL A 136 42.13 -3.86 -16.37
N VAL A 137 41.98 -4.94 -17.13
CA VAL A 137 41.02 -5.02 -18.24
C VAL A 137 39.84 -5.85 -17.80
N PHE A 138 38.69 -5.19 -17.72
CA PHE A 138 37.39 -5.81 -17.51
C PHE A 138 36.76 -6.11 -18.87
N GLN A 139 36.25 -7.33 -19.02
CA GLN A 139 35.45 -7.73 -20.17
C GLN A 139 34.05 -8.11 -19.70
N ARG A 140 33.06 -7.66 -20.42
CA ARG A 140 31.67 -7.98 -20.16
C ARG A 140 31.47 -9.48 -20.39
N ILE A 141 30.87 -10.13 -19.39
CA ILE A 141 30.37 -11.48 -19.55
C ILE A 141 29.13 -11.32 -20.43
N ARG A 142 29.29 -11.54 -21.73
CA ARG A 142 28.16 -11.82 -22.61
C ARG A 142 27.59 -13.14 -22.13
N THR A 143 26.76 -13.10 -21.09
CA THR A 143 25.66 -14.02 -21.07
C THR A 143 24.96 -13.73 -22.38
N ARG A 144 25.09 -14.64 -23.36
CA ARG A 144 24.00 -14.85 -24.30
C ARG A 144 22.78 -14.74 -23.41
N GLN A 145 21.85 -13.87 -23.77
CA GLN A 145 20.51 -14.08 -23.29
C GLN A 145 20.15 -15.48 -23.82
N VAL A 146 20.52 -16.53 -23.07
CA VAL A 146 19.55 -17.56 -22.74
C VAL A 146 18.50 -16.68 -22.11
N ALA A 147 17.56 -16.24 -22.96
CA ALA A 147 16.28 -15.73 -22.54
C ALA A 147 15.96 -16.62 -21.37
N LYS A 148 16.07 -16.06 -20.16
CA LYS A 148 15.81 -16.76 -18.90
C LYS A 148 14.64 -17.66 -19.25
N PRO A 149 14.77 -19.00 -19.34
CA PRO A 149 13.69 -19.80 -19.89
C PRO A 149 12.52 -19.36 -19.05
N GLU A 150 11.55 -18.69 -19.69
CA GLU A 150 10.34 -18.29 -19.02
C GLU A 150 9.92 -19.60 -18.44
N ARG A 151 10.11 -19.72 -17.11
CA ARG A 151 9.96 -20.97 -16.39
C ARG A 151 8.63 -21.44 -16.88
N GLU A 152 8.60 -22.48 -17.72
CA GLU A 152 7.44 -22.82 -18.52
C GLU A 152 6.35 -23.01 -17.47
N LYS A 153 5.55 -21.95 -17.30
CA LYS A 153 4.33 -22.03 -16.55
C LYS A 153 3.58 -22.92 -17.49
N LYS A 154 3.58 -24.22 -17.16
CA LYS A 154 2.71 -25.22 -17.77
C LYS A 154 1.47 -24.47 -18.18
N LYS A 155 1.22 -24.45 -19.49
CA LYS A 155 0.02 -23.87 -20.10
C LYS A 155 -1.18 -24.51 -19.40
N ALA A 156 -1.58 -23.91 -18.30
CA ALA A 156 -2.74 -24.21 -17.50
C ALA A 156 -3.45 -22.86 -17.42
N ASP A 157 -4.45 -22.74 -18.28
CA ASP A 157 -5.35 -21.61 -18.48
C ASP A 157 -4.75 -20.27 -18.91
N GLN A 158 -4.56 -20.14 -20.23
CA GLN A 158 -4.91 -18.91 -20.94
C GLN A 158 -6.45 -18.74 -20.99
N GLN A 159 -7.11 -18.74 -19.84
CA GLN A 159 -8.42 -18.08 -19.75
C GLN A 159 -8.13 -16.61 -19.53
N GLN A 160 -8.65 -15.79 -20.44
CA GLN A 160 -8.70 -14.35 -20.34
C GLN A 160 -8.96 -13.98 -18.87
N ARG A 161 -8.11 -13.14 -18.27
CA ARG A 161 -8.42 -12.58 -16.97
C ARG A 161 -9.71 -11.79 -17.17
N ASN A 162 -10.84 -12.39 -16.82
CA ASN A 162 -12.13 -11.75 -16.81
C ASN A 162 -11.95 -10.37 -16.16
N PRO A 163 -12.54 -9.29 -16.72
CA PRO A 163 -12.48 -7.99 -16.08
C PRO A 163 -12.86 -8.16 -14.61
N PHE A 164 -12.08 -7.53 -13.72
CA PHE A 164 -12.24 -7.63 -12.27
C PHE A 164 -13.72 -7.65 -11.91
N THR A 165 -14.23 -8.83 -11.59
CA THR A 165 -15.61 -8.97 -11.17
C THR A 165 -15.58 -8.65 -9.69
N PRO A 166 -16.15 -7.50 -9.25
CA PRO A 166 -16.16 -7.18 -7.83
C PRO A 166 -16.80 -8.36 -7.08
N PRO A 167 -16.26 -8.73 -5.90
CA PRO A 167 -16.87 -9.79 -5.10
C PRO A 167 -18.34 -9.46 -4.92
N PRO A 168 -19.26 -10.42 -5.12
CA PRO A 168 -20.69 -10.13 -5.10
C PRO A 168 -21.02 -9.43 -3.79
N ALA A 169 -21.54 -8.20 -3.90
CA ALA A 169 -21.99 -7.47 -2.74
C ALA A 169 -22.96 -8.40 -1.99
N ARG A 170 -22.70 -8.65 -0.70
CA ARG A 170 -23.62 -9.43 0.14
C ARG A 170 -24.94 -8.66 0.19
N VAL A 171 -25.86 -9.01 -0.70
CA VAL A 171 -27.23 -8.52 -0.63
C VAL A 171 -27.80 -9.13 0.65
N PHE A 172 -27.97 -8.31 1.69
CA PHE A 172 -28.70 -8.74 2.88
C PHE A 172 -30.14 -9.02 2.48
N THR A 173 -30.44 -10.27 2.14
CA THR A 173 -31.82 -10.69 1.88
C THR A 173 -32.59 -10.58 3.19
N LYS A 174 -33.62 -9.73 3.22
CA LYS A 174 -34.52 -9.65 4.39
C LYS A 174 -35.12 -11.03 4.64
N ARG A 175 -34.87 -11.60 5.81
CA ARG A 175 -35.41 -12.91 6.18
C ARG A 175 -36.94 -12.81 6.20
N LYS A 176 -37.62 -13.62 5.39
CA LYS A 176 -39.07 -13.71 5.39
C LYS A 176 -39.55 -14.23 6.76
N PRO A 177 -40.61 -13.67 7.37
CA PRO A 177 -41.10 -14.12 8.67
C PRO A 177 -41.57 -15.58 8.62
N SER A 178 -41.40 -16.31 9.72
CA SER A 178 -41.86 -17.70 9.83
C SER A 178 -43.38 -17.79 9.63
N LYS A 179 -43.86 -18.94 9.16
CA LYS A 179 -45.30 -19.21 9.01
C LYS A 179 -46.08 -18.95 10.30
N THR A 180 -45.49 -19.27 11.45
CA THR A 180 -46.04 -18.96 12.78
C THR A 180 -46.16 -17.46 13.05
N LYS A 181 -45.17 -16.65 12.64
CA LYS A 181 -45.21 -15.19 12.82
C LYS A 181 -46.26 -14.54 11.90
N ILE A 182 -46.39 -15.05 10.67
CA ILE A 182 -47.45 -14.64 9.75
C ILE A 182 -48.84 -14.98 10.32
N ALA A 183 -49.03 -16.20 10.84
CA ALA A 183 -50.28 -16.63 11.46
C ALA A 183 -50.66 -15.77 12.68
N LYS A 184 -49.69 -15.46 13.57
CA LYS A 184 -49.92 -14.56 14.71
C LYS A 184 -50.32 -13.15 14.28
N LEU A 185 -49.72 -12.64 13.20
CA LEU A 185 -50.03 -11.33 12.65
C LEU A 185 -51.44 -11.32 12.02
N TYR A 186 -51.80 -12.38 11.28
CA TYR A 186 -53.14 -12.57 10.73
C TYR A 186 -54.21 -12.66 11.83
N ALA A 187 -53.96 -13.42 12.90
CA ALA A 187 -54.85 -13.49 14.05
C ALA A 187 -55.02 -12.11 14.72
N ARG A 188 -53.93 -11.33 14.85
CA ARG A 188 -54.00 -9.96 15.35
C ARG A 188 -54.85 -9.06 14.45
N LEU A 189 -54.66 -9.12 13.13
CA LEU A 189 -55.45 -8.34 12.19
C LEU A 189 -56.94 -8.69 12.30
N LYS A 190 -57.29 -9.99 12.35
CA LYS A 190 -58.67 -10.41 12.57
C LYS A 190 -59.25 -9.95 13.90
N ASN A 191 -58.45 -9.90 14.96
CA ASN A 191 -58.91 -9.37 16.25
C ASN A 191 -59.15 -7.86 16.19
N ILE A 192 -58.32 -7.11 15.47
CA ILE A 192 -58.51 -5.68 15.22
C ILE A 192 -59.77 -5.47 14.37
N GLU A 193 -59.98 -6.26 13.33
CA GLU A 193 -61.21 -6.24 12.51
C GLU A 193 -62.45 -6.52 13.36
N LYS A 194 -62.43 -7.56 14.19
CA LYS A 194 -63.52 -7.85 15.13
C LYS A 194 -63.74 -6.70 16.13
N ALA A 195 -62.68 -6.09 16.64
CA ALA A 195 -62.79 -4.95 17.55
C ALA A 195 -63.32 -3.69 16.85
N ARG A 196 -63.02 -3.48 15.56
CA ARG A 196 -63.56 -2.39 14.74
C ARG A 196 -65.02 -2.64 14.34
N ALA A 197 -65.38 -3.88 14.04
CA ALA A 197 -66.74 -4.28 13.70
C ALA A 197 -67.66 -4.34 14.93
N ALA A 198 -67.10 -4.60 16.11
CA ALA A 198 -67.78 -4.36 17.36
C ALA A 198 -68.02 -2.84 17.48
N GLN A 199 -69.23 -2.40 17.16
CA GLN A 199 -69.61 -1.00 17.33
C GLN A 199 -69.29 -0.58 18.77
N PRO A 200 -68.59 0.56 18.99
CA PRO A 200 -68.48 1.10 20.33
C PRO A 200 -69.91 1.29 20.84
N LYS A 201 -70.29 0.57 21.90
CA LYS A 201 -71.53 0.88 22.62
C LYS A 201 -71.38 2.33 23.04
N LEU A 202 -72.04 3.25 22.33
CA LEU A 202 -72.08 4.64 22.70
C LEU A 202 -72.64 4.65 24.13
N ARG A 203 -71.80 4.91 25.14
CA ARG A 203 -72.28 5.19 26.49
C ARG A 203 -72.84 6.61 26.50
N GLY A 204 -73.85 6.85 25.67
CA GLY A 204 -74.78 7.94 25.80
C GLY A 204 -75.84 7.50 26.80
N SER A 205 -75.66 7.86 28.06
CA SER A 205 -76.71 7.75 29.06
C SER A 205 -77.82 8.74 28.73
N PHE A 206 -78.76 8.35 27.87
CA PHE A 206 -80.14 8.83 27.97
C PHE A 206 -80.98 7.71 28.59
N LYS A 207 -80.77 7.47 29.89
CA LYS A 207 -81.82 6.83 30.67
C LYS A 207 -83.01 7.80 30.65
N PRO A 208 -84.23 7.36 30.28
CA PRO A 208 -85.39 8.23 30.38
C PRO A 208 -85.53 8.71 31.83
N LYS A 209 -85.78 10.01 32.03
CA LYS A 209 -85.94 10.58 33.38
C LYS A 209 -87.00 9.80 34.17
N PRO A 210 -86.74 9.45 35.46
CA PRO A 210 -87.71 8.75 36.30
C PRO A 210 -89.00 9.56 36.44
N ALA A 211 -90.13 8.87 36.62
CA ALA A 211 -91.46 9.48 36.58
C ALA A 211 -91.67 10.62 37.59
N HIS A 212 -90.94 10.63 38.70
CA HIS A 212 -91.03 11.68 39.72
C HIS A 212 -90.48 13.04 39.24
N GLU A 213 -89.38 13.06 38.48
CA GLU A 213 -88.81 14.30 37.92
C GLU A 213 -89.75 14.93 36.89
N LYS A 214 -90.48 14.11 36.12
CA LYS A 214 -91.49 14.59 35.17
C LYS A 214 -92.71 15.20 35.87
N ARG A 215 -93.00 14.81 37.12
CA ARG A 215 -94.10 15.39 37.91
C ARG A 215 -93.73 16.73 38.54
N LEU A 216 -92.46 16.93 38.90
CA LEU A 216 -91.96 18.18 39.52
C LEU A 216 -91.84 19.35 38.53
N LEU A 217 -91.65 19.06 37.24
CA LEU A 217 -91.49 20.06 36.18
C LEU A 217 -92.78 20.38 35.41
N LYS A 218 -93.96 19.99 35.92
CA LYS A 218 -95.21 20.54 35.40
C LYS A 218 -95.24 22.04 35.76
N PRO A 219 -95.34 22.96 34.79
CA PRO A 219 -95.68 24.34 35.13
C PRO A 219 -97.03 24.31 35.85
N LYS A 220 -97.11 25.00 37.00
CA LYS A 220 -98.40 25.32 37.60
C LYS A 220 -99.17 26.13 36.57
N SER A 221 -100.19 25.54 35.97
CA SER A 221 -101.23 26.31 35.28
C SER A 221 -101.88 27.22 36.31
N GLU A 222 -102.07 28.47 35.91
CA GLU A 222 -102.98 29.45 36.52
C GLU A 222 -104.37 28.85 36.79
#